data_AF-A0A0C9V4I8-F1
#
_entry.id   AF-A0A0C9V4I8-F1
#
_cell.length_a   1.000
_cell.length_b   1.000
_cell.length_c   1.000
_cell.angle_alpha   90.00
_cell.angle_beta   90.00
_cell.angle_gamma   90.00
#
_symmetry.space_group_name_H-M   'P 1'
#
loop_
_entity.id
_entity.type
_entity.pdbx_description
1 polymer ?
#
loop_
_entity_poly.entity_id
_entity_poly.type
_entity_poly.pdbx_seq_one_letter_code
_entity_poly.pdbx_strand_id
1 'polypeptide(L)'
;KKQNQARRWSQDIIPALIRPYLAYLKDTQCLRVPSDIHAENSHLPSCAGFCTQCTLTITCILFDYVSIQSCGCCPTSVTLLTCGLFACLPVAPSVAVDLRVLELVKKLFVRMTPNTTTWCEALECF
;
A
#
# COMPACT_ATOMS: atom_id res chain seq x y z
N LYS A 1 11.86 19.30 5.22
CA LYS A 1 11.04 18.40 4.37
C LYS A 1 11.04 16.95 4.90
N LYS A 2 12.20 16.27 5.04
CA LYS A 2 12.31 14.88 5.57
C LYS A 2 11.78 14.69 7.01
N GLN A 3 12.12 15.60 7.93
CA GLN A 3 11.64 15.55 9.33
C GLN A 3 10.11 15.62 9.43
N ASN A 4 9.47 16.45 8.61
CA ASN A 4 8.01 16.55 8.58
C ASN A 4 7.36 15.26 8.06
N GLN A 5 7.97 14.58 7.08
CA GLN A 5 7.46 13.29 6.61
C GLN A 5 7.58 12.20 7.68
N ALA A 6 8.73 12.08 8.35
CA ALA A 6 8.92 11.12 9.43
C ALA A 6 7.94 11.34 10.60
N ARG A 7 7.70 12.61 10.96
CA ARG A 7 6.69 12.97 11.97
C ARG A 7 5.29 12.53 11.53
N ARG A 8 4.88 12.85 10.30
CA ARG A 8 3.53 12.49 9.81
C ARG A 8 3.34 10.98 9.67
N TRP A 9 4.37 10.25 9.28
CA TRP A 9 4.33 8.79 9.29
C TRP A 9 4.04 8.24 10.69
N SER A 10 4.80 8.68 11.69
CA SER A 10 4.70 8.18 13.06
C SER A 10 3.43 8.64 13.78
N GLN A 11 3.02 9.89 13.61
CA GLN A 11 1.94 10.50 14.39
C GLN A 11 0.56 10.38 13.72
N ASP A 12 0.50 10.38 12.38
CA ASP A 12 -0.78 10.48 11.66
C ASP A 12 -1.07 9.19 10.90
N ILE A 13 -0.16 8.79 10.00
CA ILE A 13 -0.45 7.75 9.00
C ILE A 13 -0.39 6.36 9.59
N ILE A 14 0.74 5.93 10.18
CA ILE A 14 0.89 4.57 10.70
C ILE A 14 -0.21 4.24 11.72
N PRO A 15 -0.52 5.11 12.72
CA PRO A 15 -1.60 4.84 13.65
C PRO A 15 -2.97 4.65 12.96
N ALA A 16 -3.28 5.47 11.95
CA ALA A 16 -4.51 5.34 11.18
C ALA A 16 -4.59 4.06 10.34
N LEU A 17 -3.43 3.53 9.90
CA LEU A 17 -3.34 2.32 9.10
C LEU A 17 -3.47 1.02 9.91
N ILE A 18 -3.27 1.03 11.23
CA ILE A 18 -3.28 -0.20 12.05
C ILE A 18 -4.61 -0.94 11.93
N ARG A 19 -5.74 -0.25 12.13
CA ARG A 19 -7.06 -0.91 12.08
C ARG A 19 -7.42 -1.44 10.69
N PRO A 20 -7.30 -0.64 9.61
CA PRO A 20 -7.52 -1.16 8.26
C PRO A 20 -6.57 -2.31 7.89
N TYR A 21 -5.31 -2.27 8.35
CA TYR A 21 -4.35 -3.34 8.10
C TYR A 21 -4.80 -4.66 8.75
N LEU A 22 -5.23 -4.61 10.01
CA LEU A 22 -5.69 -5.80 10.73
C LEU A 22 -6.98 -6.36 10.11
N ALA A 23 -7.90 -5.50 9.68
CA ALA A 23 -9.09 -5.92 8.94
C ALA A 23 -8.71 -6.61 7.62
N TYR A 24 -7.82 -5.98 6.84
CA TYR A 24 -7.31 -6.54 5.60
C TYR A 24 -6.63 -7.91 5.81
N LEU A 25 -5.81 -8.06 6.86
CA LEU A 25 -5.18 -9.34 7.19
C LEU A 25 -6.22 -10.40 7.56
N LYS A 26 -7.27 -10.04 8.29
CA LYS A 26 -8.35 -10.97 8.64
C LYS A 26 -9.03 -11.50 7.36
N ASP A 27 -9.36 -10.59 6.45
CA ASP A 27 -10.10 -10.93 5.22
C ASP A 27 -9.25 -11.77 4.25
N THR A 28 -7.95 -11.48 4.16
CA THR A 28 -7.00 -12.21 3.30
C THR A 28 -6.41 -13.47 3.92
N GLN A 29 -6.87 -13.87 5.11
CA GLN A 29 -6.30 -14.97 5.89
C GLN A 29 -4.77 -14.82 6.06
N CYS A 30 -4.35 -13.63 6.48
CA CYS A 30 -2.95 -13.23 6.60
C CYS A 30 -2.19 -13.29 5.26
N LEU A 31 -2.73 -12.62 4.23
CA LEU A 31 -2.13 -12.53 2.89
C LEU A 31 -2.04 -13.86 2.11
N ARG A 32 -2.76 -14.91 2.55
CA ARG A 32 -2.76 -16.21 1.88
C ARG A 32 -3.71 -16.26 0.69
N VAL A 33 -4.80 -15.52 0.79
CA VAL A 33 -5.81 -15.38 -0.27
C VAL A 33 -5.65 -14.00 -0.90
N PRO A 34 -5.68 -13.88 -2.24
CA PRO A 34 -5.68 -12.57 -2.89
C PRO A 34 -6.91 -11.78 -2.48
N SER A 35 -6.74 -10.49 -2.18
CA SER A 35 -7.85 -9.54 -2.25
C SER A 35 -8.13 -9.24 -3.71
N ASP A 36 -9.40 -9.11 -4.08
CA ASP A 36 -9.76 -8.56 -5.39
C ASP A 36 -9.26 -7.12 -5.46
N ILE A 37 -8.14 -6.89 -6.15
CA ILE A 37 -7.53 -5.57 -6.37
C ILE A 37 -8.39 -4.72 -7.33
N HIS A 38 -9.58 -5.18 -7.73
CA HIS A 38 -10.49 -4.46 -8.60
C HIS A 38 -11.04 -3.21 -7.90
N ALA A 39 -10.26 -2.13 -8.01
CA ALA A 39 -10.50 -0.77 -7.56
C ALA A 39 -11.81 -0.15 -8.12
N GLU A 40 -12.51 -0.87 -8.98
CA GLU A 40 -13.75 -0.45 -9.61
C GLU A 40 -14.95 -0.57 -8.65
N ASN A 41 -14.91 -1.46 -7.66
CA ASN A 41 -16.07 -1.74 -6.79
C ASN A 41 -15.77 -1.90 -5.30
N SER A 42 -14.51 -1.75 -4.86
CA SER A 42 -14.23 -1.69 -3.42
C SER A 42 -14.88 -0.44 -2.86
N HIS A 43 -15.94 -0.61 -2.04
CA HIS A 43 -16.60 0.44 -1.28
C HIS A 43 -15.55 1.21 -0.47
N LEU A 44 -14.99 2.27 -1.07
CA LEU A 44 -14.19 3.25 -0.37
C LEU A 44 -15.01 3.71 0.84
N PRO A 45 -14.37 4.06 1.96
CA PRO A 45 -15.06 4.73 3.06
C PRO A 45 -15.80 5.93 2.47
N SER A 46 -17.12 5.78 2.33
CA SER A 46 -17.95 6.77 1.67
C SER A 46 -17.94 8.00 2.56
N CYS A 47 -17.30 9.07 2.11
CA CYS A 47 -17.41 10.33 2.80
C CYS A 47 -18.87 10.78 2.73
N ALA A 48 -19.52 10.91 3.88
CA ALA A 48 -20.94 11.20 4.01
C ALA A 48 -21.37 12.62 3.59
N GLY A 49 -20.55 13.38 2.87
CA GLY A 49 -20.91 14.73 2.43
C GLY A 49 -19.89 15.39 1.50
N PHE A 50 -20.38 16.36 0.70
CA PHE A 50 -19.78 17.29 -0.28
C PHE A 50 -18.24 17.51 -0.26
N CYS A 51 -17.44 16.45 -0.28
CA CYS A 51 -15.99 16.55 -0.43
C CYS A 51 -15.64 16.64 -1.90
N THR A 52 -14.74 17.56 -2.27
CA THR A 52 -14.12 17.55 -3.59
C THR A 52 -13.30 16.27 -3.72
N GLN A 53 -13.79 15.33 -4.52
CA GLN A 53 -13.03 14.13 -4.86
C GLN A 53 -11.89 14.53 -5.79
N CYS A 54 -10.70 14.02 -5.48
CA CYS A 54 -9.52 14.14 -6.30
C CYS A 54 -9.14 12.73 -6.75
N THR A 55 -9.20 12.48 -8.06
CA THR A 55 -8.65 11.27 -8.66
C THR A 55 -7.13 11.33 -8.58
N LEU A 56 -6.51 10.31 -8.01
CA LEU A 56 -5.06 10.14 -8.02
C LEU A 56 -4.73 8.86 -8.79
N THR A 57 -3.90 9.00 -9.82
CA THR A 57 -3.30 7.87 -10.54
C THR A 57 -2.04 7.45 -9.81
N ILE A 58 -1.97 6.18 -9.40
CA ILE A 58 -0.87 5.66 -8.60
C ILE A 58 -0.25 4.46 -9.31
N THR A 59 1.06 4.52 -9.49
CA THR A 59 1.83 3.40 -10.03
C THR A 59 2.00 2.35 -8.95
N CYS A 60 1.55 1.12 -9.20
CA CYS A 60 1.67 0.03 -8.24
C CYS A 60 2.85 -0.86 -8.59
N ILE A 61 3.74 -1.06 -7.62
CA ILE A 61 4.85 -2.01 -7.75
C ILE A 61 4.30 -3.42 -7.48
N LEU A 62 3.59 -3.94 -8.47
CA LEU A 62 3.20 -5.34 -8.66
C LEU A 62 2.52 -5.48 -10.05
N PHE A 63 3.11 -4.94 -11.13
CA PHE A 63 2.67 -5.16 -12.52
C PHE A 63 1.57 -4.26 -13.13
N ASP A 64 0.94 -3.27 -12.44
CA ASP A 64 -0.06 -2.38 -13.08
C ASP A 64 -0.25 -0.98 -12.42
N TYR A 65 -1.05 -0.10 -13.05
CA TYR A 65 -1.48 1.20 -12.52
C TYR A 65 -2.89 1.11 -11.93
N VAL A 66 -3.12 1.76 -10.79
CA VAL A 66 -4.45 1.85 -10.18
C VAL A 66 -4.85 3.31 -10.04
N SER A 67 -6.06 3.62 -10.51
CA SER A 67 -6.68 4.92 -10.29
C SER A 67 -7.57 4.84 -9.06
N ILE A 68 -7.27 5.65 -8.04
CA ILE A 68 -8.08 5.70 -6.82
C ILE A 68 -8.69 7.08 -6.63
N GLN A 69 -9.89 7.09 -6.06
CA GLN A 69 -10.51 8.31 -5.59
C GLN A 69 -9.96 8.66 -4.21
N SER A 70 -9.55 9.90 -4.04
CA SER A 70 -9.10 10.43 -2.74
C SER A 70 -9.93 11.64 -2.37
N CYS A 71 -10.11 11.87 -1.07
CA CYS A 71 -10.77 13.05 -0.57
C CYS A 71 -9.99 13.61 0.61
N GLY A 72 -10.08 14.91 0.88
CA GLY A 72 -9.44 15.50 2.08
C GLY A 72 -9.92 14.88 3.41
N CYS A 73 -11.07 14.23 3.38
CA CYS A 73 -11.71 13.53 4.49
C CYS A 73 -11.13 12.14 4.80
N CYS A 74 -10.52 11.47 3.83
CA CYS A 74 -10.02 10.11 3.97
C CYS A 74 -8.59 10.07 3.42
N PRO A 75 -7.58 9.78 4.26
CA PRO A 75 -6.21 9.73 3.79
C PRO A 75 -6.08 8.69 2.68
N THR A 76 -5.46 9.06 1.58
CA THR A 76 -5.18 8.17 0.43
C THR A 76 -4.52 6.87 0.85
N SER A 77 -3.66 6.91 1.87
CA SER A 77 -2.98 5.73 2.43
C SER A 77 -3.94 4.71 3.03
N VAL A 78 -5.05 5.15 3.63
CA VAL A 78 -6.07 4.25 4.21
C VAL A 78 -6.82 3.54 3.09
N THR A 79 -7.23 4.29 2.06
CA THR A 79 -7.89 3.75 0.87
C THR A 79 -6.99 2.74 0.13
N LEU A 80 -5.71 3.06 -0.06
CA LEU A 80 -4.76 2.14 -0.67
C LEU A 80 -4.64 0.84 0.12
N LEU A 81 -4.61 0.94 1.44
CA LEU A 81 -4.44 -0.22 2.30
C LEU A 81 -5.64 -1.17 2.25
N THR A 82 -6.87 -0.65 2.09
CA THR A 82 -8.05 -1.48 1.86
C THR A 82 -7.97 -2.25 0.54
N CYS A 83 -7.22 -1.74 -0.44
CA CYS A 83 -6.92 -2.43 -1.69
C CYS A 83 -5.69 -3.34 -1.61
N GLY A 84 -5.07 -3.50 -0.43
CA GLY A 84 -3.85 -4.30 -0.27
C GLY A 84 -2.56 -3.60 -0.70
N LEU A 85 -2.60 -2.27 -0.86
CA LEU A 85 -1.47 -1.46 -1.31
C LEU A 85 -0.93 -0.60 -0.16
N PHE A 86 0.39 -0.53 -0.03
CA PHE A 86 1.08 0.36 0.90
C PHE A 86 1.64 1.57 0.15
N ALA A 87 1.22 2.77 0.55
CA ALA A 87 1.71 4.01 -0.03
C ALA A 87 3.20 4.24 0.29
N CYS A 88 4.00 4.64 -0.70
CA CYS A 88 5.40 4.99 -0.46
C CYS A 88 5.57 6.37 0.20
N LEU A 89 4.54 7.22 0.15
CA LEU A 89 4.53 8.56 0.74
C LEU A 89 3.28 8.78 1.61
N PRO A 90 3.39 9.58 2.69
CA PRO A 90 2.28 9.83 3.61
C PRO A 90 1.26 10.82 3.04
N VAL A 91 1.63 11.60 2.03
CA VAL A 91 0.81 12.65 1.41
C VAL A 91 0.99 12.53 -0.10
N ALA A 92 -0.12 12.45 -0.84
CA ALA A 92 -0.14 12.37 -2.29
C ALA A 92 0.87 11.34 -2.86
N PRO A 93 0.73 10.05 -2.49
CA PRO A 93 1.62 9.02 -3.02
C PRO A 93 1.45 8.89 -4.53
N SER A 94 2.55 8.98 -5.27
CA SER A 94 2.61 8.62 -6.70
C SER A 94 2.86 7.13 -6.91
N VAL A 95 3.39 6.45 -5.89
CA VAL A 95 3.78 5.04 -5.93
C VAL A 95 3.24 4.33 -4.69
N ALA A 96 2.74 3.11 -4.90
CA ALA A 96 2.37 2.18 -3.85
C ALA A 96 2.90 0.78 -4.16
N VAL A 97 2.99 -0.07 -3.14
CA VAL A 97 3.52 -1.44 -3.24
C VAL A 97 2.49 -2.43 -2.71
N ASP A 98 2.27 -3.55 -3.40
CA ASP A 98 1.40 -4.62 -2.90
C ASP A 98 1.98 -5.22 -1.60
N LEU A 99 1.12 -5.40 -0.59
CA LEU A 99 1.50 -5.95 0.71
C LEU A 99 2.12 -7.35 0.63
N ARG A 100 1.73 -8.16 -0.36
CA ARG A 100 2.29 -9.49 -0.62
C ARG A 100 3.70 -9.41 -1.19
N VAL A 101 4.03 -8.38 -1.99
CA VAL A 101 5.41 -8.10 -2.42
C VAL A 101 6.25 -7.75 -1.21
N LEU A 102 5.74 -6.87 -0.35
CA LEU A 102 6.46 -6.50 0.86
C LEU A 102 6.70 -7.71 1.77
N GLU A 103 5.72 -8.60 1.92
CA GLU A 103 5.87 -9.83 2.70
C GLU A 103 6.85 -10.82 2.05
N LEU A 104 6.86 -10.94 0.71
CA LEU A 104 7.85 -11.73 -0.03
C LEU A 104 9.26 -11.17 0.21
N VAL A 105 9.45 -9.87 -0.01
CA VAL A 105 10.73 -9.17 0.17
C VAL A 105 11.23 -9.33 1.61
N LYS A 106 10.35 -9.16 2.61
CA LYS A 106 10.68 -9.39 4.02
C LYS A 106 11.15 -10.83 4.28
N LYS A 107 10.43 -11.84 3.77
CA LYS A 107 10.82 -13.26 3.91
C LYS A 107 12.15 -13.56 3.24
N LEU A 108 12.40 -12.95 2.08
CA LEU A 108 13.66 -13.05 1.35
C LEU A 108 14.80 -12.43 2.17
N PHE A 109 14.64 -11.23 2.71
CA PHE A 109 15.67 -10.58 3.54
C PHE A 109 16.04 -11.39 4.79
N VAL A 110 15.08 -12.07 5.42
CA VAL A 110 15.34 -12.92 6.59
C VAL A 110 16.06 -14.22 6.21
N ARG A 111 15.85 -14.73 4.99
CA ARG A 111 16.38 -16.03 4.53
C ARG A 111 17.60 -15.93 3.64
N MET A 112 17.91 -14.75 3.12
CA MET A 112 19.11 -14.53 2.33
C MET A 112 20.31 -14.35 3.26
N THR A 113 21.23 -15.32 3.21
CA THR A 113 22.64 -15.09 3.56
C THR A 113 23.18 -13.95 2.69
N PRO A 114 24.20 -13.17 3.14
CA PRO A 114 24.63 -11.92 2.52
C PRO A 114 25.41 -12.13 1.20
N ASN A 115 24.84 -12.88 0.25
CA ASN A 115 25.46 -13.28 -1.00
C ASN A 115 24.76 -12.49 -2.11
N THR A 116 25.02 -11.19 -2.17
CA THR A 116 24.37 -10.24 -3.08
C THR A 116 24.47 -10.60 -4.57
N THR A 117 25.38 -11.49 -4.97
CA THR A 117 25.60 -11.89 -6.36
C THR A 117 24.55 -12.83 -6.94
N THR A 118 24.00 -13.75 -6.14
CA THR A 118 23.00 -14.74 -6.61
C THR A 118 21.60 -14.13 -6.77
N TRP A 119 21.36 -12.97 -6.17
CA TRP A 119 20.09 -12.26 -6.24
C TRP A 119 19.91 -11.47 -7.55
N CYS A 120 20.96 -10.79 -8.01
CA CYS A 120 20.92 -10.08 -9.29
C CYS A 120 20.63 -11.04 -10.45
N GLU A 121 21.26 -12.22 -10.45
CA GLU A 121 21.05 -13.25 -11.47
C GLU A 121 19.62 -13.81 -11.45
N ALA A 122 19.02 -14.00 -10.27
CA ALA A 122 17.65 -14.52 -10.17
C ALA A 122 16.58 -13.51 -10.61
N LEU A 123 16.80 -12.21 -10.40
CA LEU A 123 15.89 -11.17 -10.88
C LEU A 123 16.03 -10.87 -12.37
N GLU A 124 17.20 -11.10 -12.97
CA GLU A 124 17.37 -11.04 -14.43
C GLU A 124 16.69 -12.21 -15.15
N CYS A 125 16.40 -13.30 -14.45
CA CYS A 125 15.67 -14.46 -14.98
C CYS A 125 14.14 -14.40 -14.77
N PHE A 126 13.61 -13.39 -14.09
CA PHE A 126 12.17 -13.15 -13.88
C PHE A 126 11.66 -12.04 -14.80
#